data_AF-A0A316MR81-F1
#
_entry.id   AF-A0A316MR81-F1
#
_cell.length_a   1.000
_cell.length_b   1.000
_cell.length_c   1.000
_cell.angle_alpha   90.00
_cell.angle_beta   90.00
_cell.angle_gamma   90.00
#
_symmetry.space_group_name_H-M   'P 1'
#
loop_
_entity.id
_entity.type
_entity.pdbx_description
1 polymer ?
#
loop_
_entity_poly.entity_id
_entity_poly.type
_entity_poly.pdbx_seq_one_letter_code
_entity_poly.pdbx_strand_id
1 'polypeptide(L)'
;MRHNKFVDTALLRPMSWIYGAVVKVRNRFFDWGLLKQRKFDVPVVVIGNIAVGGTGKTPHTEYVIEMLKNGYHIGVLSRGYKRHTKGFVLANRRSSPWDIGDEPYQIFQKYGNEVRVAVCESRCKGIDELLRIDPMIDLILLDDAFQHRYVAPKAAIVLTEWSRPVYNDDLMPLGRLREPQSALLRSDIVVVTKCPREIRSLDVRLIYEHLGLFAYQKVYFSNYVYGGLVSVFPDDVRYMPDLAMLGEDDSILIVSGIANPKPLVRYLRNFGAKVAVKRYPDHHNFSRRDFEDIRKAYGQMNGRNKYIVTTEKDAVRIANSPYYPHELKASTFYLPIKVEFLPHKMPLGCDSFEKELRSLINRQTDNG
;
A
#
# COMPACT_ATOMS: atom_id res chain seq x y z
N MET A 1 -18.98 25.71 6.16
CA MET A 1 -19.76 25.83 4.90
C MET A 1 -20.34 24.47 4.55
N ARG A 2 -21.67 24.29 4.63
CA ARG A 2 -22.37 23.08 4.19
C ARG A 2 -22.27 23.01 2.65
N HIS A 3 -21.37 22.17 2.14
CA HIS A 3 -21.33 21.83 0.70
C HIS A 3 -22.68 21.24 0.29
N ASN A 4 -23.28 21.81 -0.74
CA ASN A 4 -24.60 21.38 -1.20
C ASN A 4 -24.40 20.15 -2.09
N LYS A 5 -24.37 18.96 -1.48
CA LYS A 5 -24.04 17.67 -2.14
C LYS A 5 -24.73 17.47 -3.49
N PHE A 6 -25.93 18.01 -3.68
CA PHE A 6 -26.67 17.97 -4.94
C PHE A 6 -26.01 18.76 -6.08
N VAL A 7 -25.52 19.97 -5.79
CA VAL A 7 -24.84 20.83 -6.79
C VAL A 7 -23.47 20.25 -7.14
N ASP A 8 -22.75 19.75 -6.13
CA ASP A 8 -21.45 19.09 -6.33
C ASP A 8 -21.62 17.83 -7.18
N THR A 9 -22.64 17.01 -6.91
CA THR A 9 -22.92 15.79 -7.70
C THR A 9 -23.31 16.14 -9.14
N ALA A 10 -24.14 17.17 -9.33
CA ALA A 10 -24.59 17.59 -10.66
C ALA A 10 -23.43 18.12 -11.54
N LEU A 11 -22.46 18.82 -10.95
CA LEU A 11 -21.29 19.34 -11.66
C LEU A 11 -20.19 18.29 -11.86
N LEU A 12 -19.97 17.41 -10.87
CA LEU A 12 -18.91 16.39 -10.92
C LEU A 12 -19.26 15.22 -11.85
N ARG A 13 -20.55 14.95 -12.07
CA ARG A 13 -21.02 13.87 -12.95
C ARG A 13 -20.59 14.03 -14.42
N PRO A 14 -20.80 15.19 -15.09
CA PRO A 14 -20.29 15.37 -16.46
C PRO A 14 -18.76 15.33 -16.53
N MET A 15 -18.05 15.86 -15.52
CA MET A 15 -16.59 15.74 -15.46
C MET A 15 -16.13 14.29 -15.34
N SER A 16 -16.83 13.47 -14.56
CA SER A 16 -16.56 12.04 -14.40
C SER A 16 -16.80 11.27 -15.70
N TRP A 17 -17.83 11.65 -16.47
CA TRP A 17 -18.08 11.08 -17.79
C TRP A 17 -16.96 11.41 -18.79
N ILE A 18 -16.51 12.67 -18.83
CA ILE A 18 -15.39 13.09 -19.69
C ILE A 18 -14.10 12.33 -19.30
N TYR A 19 -13.79 12.29 -18.00
CA TYR A 19 -12.65 11.52 -17.50
C TYR A 19 -12.75 10.04 -17.90
N GLY A 20 -13.92 9.43 -17.70
CA GLY A 20 -14.20 8.07 -18.09
C GLY A 20 -14.05 7.81 -19.58
N ALA A 21 -14.49 8.74 -20.43
CA ALA A 21 -14.33 8.66 -21.88
C ALA A 21 -12.84 8.66 -22.27
N VAL A 22 -12.05 9.58 -21.72
CA VAL A 22 -10.59 9.64 -21.97
C VAL A 22 -9.90 8.33 -21.54
N VAL A 23 -10.23 7.83 -20.34
CA VAL A 23 -9.68 6.57 -19.83
C VAL A 23 -10.08 5.38 -20.72
N LYS A 24 -11.36 5.30 -21.13
CA LYS A 24 -11.85 4.24 -22.03
C LYS A 24 -11.17 4.28 -23.39
N VAL A 25 -11.04 5.45 -24.02
CA VAL A 25 -10.36 5.62 -25.32
C VAL A 25 -8.90 5.18 -25.21
N ARG A 26 -8.18 5.66 -24.19
CA ARG A 26 -6.79 5.23 -23.93
C ARG A 26 -6.69 3.72 -23.77
N ASN A 27 -7.57 3.11 -22.98
CA ASN A 27 -7.58 1.67 -22.79
C ASN A 27 -7.86 0.93 -24.11
N ARG A 28 -8.80 1.43 -24.92
CA ARG A 28 -9.12 0.84 -26.21
C ARG A 28 -7.95 0.91 -27.19
N PHE A 29 -7.13 1.96 -27.16
CA PHE A 29 -5.91 2.03 -27.97
C PHE A 29 -4.87 0.95 -27.60
N PHE A 30 -4.77 0.57 -26.33
CA PHE A 30 -3.96 -0.59 -25.96
C PHE A 30 -4.62 -1.91 -26.38
N ASP A 31 -5.95 -2.03 -26.26
CA ASP A 31 -6.68 -3.24 -26.65
C ASP A 31 -6.62 -3.48 -28.17
N TRP A 32 -6.58 -2.42 -28.97
CA TRP A 32 -6.40 -2.46 -30.43
C TRP A 32 -4.93 -2.56 -30.87
N GLY A 33 -3.98 -2.56 -29.94
CA GLY A 33 -2.54 -2.61 -30.27
C GLY A 33 -1.96 -1.33 -30.88
N LEU A 34 -2.72 -0.23 -30.94
CA LEU A 34 -2.23 1.09 -31.38
C LEU A 34 -1.16 1.64 -30.42
N LEU A 35 -1.38 1.43 -29.12
CA LEU A 35 -0.36 1.65 -28.10
C LEU A 35 0.30 0.31 -27.78
N LYS A 36 1.61 0.21 -28.01
CA LYS A 36 2.37 -1.02 -27.82
C LYS A 36 2.66 -1.26 -26.34
N GLN A 37 2.39 -2.50 -25.90
CA GLN A 37 2.90 -3.00 -24.63
C GLN A 37 4.27 -3.65 -24.87
N ARG A 38 5.21 -3.43 -23.95
CA ARG A 38 6.52 -4.04 -23.98
C ARG A 38 6.56 -5.23 -23.02
N LYS A 39 6.97 -6.38 -23.54
CA LYS A 39 7.37 -7.55 -22.75
C LYS A 39 8.86 -7.44 -22.40
N PHE A 40 9.23 -7.98 -21.25
CA PHE A 40 10.61 -8.07 -20.77
C PHE A 40 11.00 -9.53 -20.66
N ASP A 41 12.29 -9.81 -20.70
CA ASP A 41 12.84 -11.18 -20.65
C ASP A 41 12.68 -11.82 -19.26
N VAL A 42 12.52 -10.98 -18.23
CA VAL A 42 12.21 -11.39 -16.85
C VAL A 42 10.70 -11.26 -16.60
N PRO A 43 10.10 -12.15 -15.79
CA PRO A 43 8.72 -12.02 -15.37
C PRO A 43 8.48 -10.69 -14.63
N VAL A 44 7.41 -9.99 -15.01
CA VAL A 44 6.98 -8.75 -14.35
C VAL A 44 5.65 -9.01 -13.65
N VAL A 45 5.61 -8.84 -12.34
CA VAL A 45 4.37 -8.89 -11.54
C VAL A 45 3.93 -7.47 -11.21
N VAL A 46 2.71 -7.12 -11.58
CA VAL A 46 2.12 -5.81 -11.27
C VAL A 46 1.21 -5.93 -10.07
N ILE A 47 1.45 -5.10 -9.04
CA ILE A 47 0.54 -4.88 -7.93
C ILE A 47 -0.07 -3.49 -8.10
N GLY A 48 -1.39 -3.39 -8.03
CA GLY A 48 -2.03 -2.08 -8.07
C GLY A 48 -3.50 -2.11 -7.68
N ASN A 49 -4.19 -1.01 -7.91
CA ASN A 49 -5.61 -0.90 -7.68
C ASN A 49 -6.26 0.00 -8.73
N ILE A 50 -7.58 -0.07 -8.86
CA ILE A 50 -8.33 0.79 -9.81
C ILE A 50 -8.98 2.00 -9.15
N ALA A 51 -8.74 2.25 -7.86
CA ALA A 51 -9.28 3.40 -7.12
C ALA A 51 -8.17 4.33 -6.58
N VAL A 52 -8.49 5.56 -6.21
CA VAL A 52 -7.62 6.41 -5.38
C VAL A 52 -7.83 6.12 -3.89
N GLY A 53 -6.78 6.35 -3.10
CA GLY A 53 -6.77 6.11 -1.67
C GLY A 53 -6.03 4.83 -1.25
N GLY A 54 -5.94 4.62 0.05
CA GLY A 54 -5.18 3.52 0.66
C GLY A 54 -5.88 2.17 0.56
N THR A 55 -5.79 1.50 -0.59
CA THR A 55 -6.30 0.13 -0.81
C THR A 55 -5.39 -0.96 -0.26
N GLY A 56 -4.19 -0.62 0.20
CA GLY A 56 -3.27 -1.61 0.77
C GLY A 56 -2.10 -2.02 -0.09
N LYS A 57 -1.77 -1.24 -1.13
CA LYS A 57 -0.71 -1.58 -2.09
C LYS A 57 0.61 -1.92 -1.42
N THR A 58 1.18 -0.98 -0.66
CA THR A 58 2.48 -1.18 -0.01
C THR A 58 2.50 -2.45 0.86
N PRO A 59 1.55 -2.70 1.80
CA PRO A 59 1.52 -3.96 2.54
C PRO A 59 1.44 -5.23 1.68
N HIS A 60 0.71 -5.21 0.56
CA HIS A 60 0.62 -6.38 -0.33
C HIS A 60 1.87 -6.55 -1.19
N THR A 61 2.51 -5.46 -1.62
CA THR A 61 3.82 -5.49 -2.27
C THR A 61 4.86 -6.08 -1.31
N GLU A 62 4.88 -5.65 -0.05
CA GLU A 62 5.75 -6.21 0.99
C GLU A 62 5.48 -7.70 1.25
N TYR A 63 4.21 -8.12 1.27
CA TYR A 63 3.84 -9.53 1.38
C TYR A 63 4.42 -10.36 0.22
N VAL A 64 4.30 -9.87 -1.02
CA VAL A 64 4.82 -10.57 -2.20
C VAL A 64 6.35 -10.64 -2.18
N ILE A 65 7.02 -9.57 -1.71
CA ILE A 65 8.48 -9.56 -1.51
C ILE A 65 8.87 -10.66 -0.50
N GLU A 66 8.27 -10.65 0.69
CA GLU A 66 8.61 -11.61 1.75
C GLU A 66 8.41 -13.07 1.30
N MET A 67 7.34 -13.31 0.53
CA MET A 67 7.00 -14.62 -0.02
C MET A 67 8.01 -15.11 -1.07
N LEU A 68 8.59 -14.22 -1.87
CA LEU A 68 9.37 -14.59 -3.06
C LEU A 68 10.89 -14.35 -2.91
N LYS A 69 11.34 -13.53 -1.95
CA LYS A 69 12.73 -13.09 -1.82
C LYS A 69 13.77 -14.22 -1.66
N ASN A 70 13.37 -15.36 -1.10
CA ASN A 70 14.26 -16.51 -0.92
C ASN A 70 14.43 -17.37 -2.19
N GLY A 71 13.63 -17.14 -3.22
CA GLY A 71 13.66 -17.94 -4.46
C GLY A 71 13.88 -17.13 -5.74
N TYR A 72 13.93 -15.80 -5.63
CA TYR A 72 14.08 -14.87 -6.76
C TYR A 72 14.99 -13.71 -6.36
N HIS A 73 15.79 -13.21 -7.29
CA HIS A 73 16.49 -11.94 -7.20
C HIS A 73 15.54 -10.83 -7.63
N ILE A 74 14.97 -10.13 -6.65
CA ILE A 74 13.83 -9.23 -6.91
C ILE A 74 14.29 -7.80 -7.17
N GLY A 75 13.78 -7.21 -8.25
CA GLY A 75 13.76 -5.78 -8.50
C GLY A 75 12.37 -5.17 -8.26
N VAL A 76 12.24 -4.28 -7.29
CA VAL A 76 11.02 -3.51 -7.01
C VAL A 76 11.11 -2.15 -7.70
N LEU A 77 10.12 -1.83 -8.52
CA LEU A 77 10.01 -0.53 -9.19
C LEU A 77 8.69 0.15 -8.84
N SER A 78 8.77 1.33 -8.25
CA SER A 78 7.62 2.19 -7.97
C SER A 78 7.70 3.48 -8.79
N ARG A 79 6.62 4.28 -8.75
CA ARG A 79 6.62 5.63 -9.33
C ARG A 79 7.41 6.62 -8.47
N GLY A 80 7.44 6.42 -7.15
CA GLY A 80 7.94 7.39 -6.18
C GLY A 80 7.05 8.62 -6.06
N TYR A 81 5.81 8.44 -5.62
CA TYR A 81 4.83 9.54 -5.47
C TYR A 81 5.35 10.62 -4.51
N LYS A 82 5.16 11.90 -4.89
CA LYS A 82 5.61 13.11 -4.14
C LYS A 82 7.12 13.24 -3.88
N ARG A 83 7.97 12.41 -4.51
CA ARG A 83 9.42 12.63 -4.47
C ARG A 83 9.82 13.91 -5.23
N HIS A 84 10.97 14.48 -4.90
CA HIS A 84 11.53 15.67 -5.53
C HIS A 84 12.41 15.33 -6.74
N THR A 85 12.98 14.12 -6.78
CA THR A 85 13.79 13.65 -7.92
C THR A 85 12.91 13.32 -9.12
N LYS A 86 13.52 13.22 -10.30
CA LYS A 86 12.88 12.81 -11.55
C LYS A 86 13.72 11.75 -12.25
N GLY A 87 13.09 10.93 -13.08
CA GLY A 87 13.77 9.88 -13.82
C GLY A 87 14.13 8.68 -12.94
N PHE A 88 15.09 7.87 -13.37
CA PHE A 88 15.49 6.68 -12.64
C PHE A 88 16.31 7.04 -11.40
N VAL A 89 15.93 6.52 -10.24
CA VAL A 89 16.73 6.59 -9.02
C VAL A 89 16.70 5.22 -8.35
N LEU A 90 17.89 4.64 -8.13
CA LEU A 90 18.08 3.43 -7.32
C LEU A 90 18.21 3.83 -5.85
N ALA A 91 17.40 3.22 -4.99
CA ALA A 91 17.46 3.45 -3.56
C ALA A 91 18.79 2.93 -2.99
N ASN A 92 19.36 3.69 -2.06
CA ASN A 92 20.59 3.34 -1.35
C ASN A 92 20.53 3.85 0.10
N ARG A 93 21.55 3.54 0.91
CA ARG A 93 21.56 3.89 2.34
C ARG A 93 21.49 5.39 2.64
N ARG A 94 21.77 6.26 1.67
CA ARG A 94 21.67 7.73 1.78
C ARG A 94 20.37 8.28 1.21
N SER A 95 19.55 7.45 0.56
CA SER A 95 18.24 7.87 0.06
C SER A 95 17.36 8.30 1.21
N SER A 96 16.46 9.24 0.92
CA SER A 96 15.43 9.72 1.83
C SER A 96 14.03 9.59 1.19
N PRO A 97 12.95 9.76 1.96
CA PRO A 97 11.60 9.86 1.39
C PRO A 97 11.45 11.00 0.38
N TRP A 98 12.27 12.05 0.47
CA TRP A 98 12.29 13.13 -0.52
C TRP A 98 12.85 12.67 -1.86
N ASP A 99 13.75 11.69 -1.85
CA ASP A 99 14.41 11.18 -3.05
C ASP A 99 13.56 10.15 -3.78
N ILE A 100 12.91 9.25 -3.03
CA ILE A 100 12.23 8.08 -3.61
C ILE A 100 10.74 7.97 -3.21
N GLY A 101 10.23 8.84 -2.35
CA GLY A 101 8.87 8.80 -1.82
C GLY A 101 8.73 7.90 -0.59
N ASP A 102 7.67 8.12 0.19
CA ASP A 102 7.44 7.42 1.46
C ASP A 102 7.32 5.89 1.29
N GLU A 103 6.53 5.42 0.32
CA GLU A 103 6.24 3.99 0.14
C GLU A 103 7.46 3.21 -0.37
N PRO A 104 8.22 3.67 -1.39
CA PRO A 104 9.45 2.98 -1.79
C PRO A 104 10.54 3.03 -0.72
N TYR A 105 10.60 4.13 0.05
CA TYR A 105 11.52 4.22 1.17
C TYR A 105 11.17 3.22 2.29
N GLN A 106 9.88 3.04 2.61
CA GLN A 106 9.43 2.02 3.55
C GLN A 106 9.86 0.61 3.11
N ILE A 107 9.65 0.26 1.84
CA ILE A 107 10.07 -1.03 1.28
C ILE A 107 11.60 -1.18 1.37
N PHE A 108 12.35 -0.14 1.00
CA PHE A 108 13.81 -0.14 1.05
C PHE A 108 14.35 -0.30 2.48
N GLN A 109 13.74 0.33 3.48
CA GLN A 109 14.16 0.16 4.88
C GLN A 109 14.00 -1.27 5.37
N LYS A 110 12.94 -1.98 4.94
CA LYS A 110 12.68 -3.37 5.35
C LYS A 110 13.51 -4.38 4.57
N TYR A 111 13.65 -4.19 3.26
CA TYR A 111 14.15 -5.23 2.35
C TYR A 111 15.36 -4.81 1.51
N GLY A 112 15.89 -3.60 1.67
CA GLY A 112 16.96 -3.06 0.81
C GLY A 112 18.28 -3.82 0.83
N ASN A 113 18.47 -4.74 1.79
CA ASN A 113 19.60 -5.67 1.82
C ASN A 113 19.35 -6.95 1.00
N GLU A 114 18.10 -7.27 0.69
CA GLU A 114 17.65 -8.51 0.04
C GLU A 114 17.12 -8.26 -1.37
N VAL A 115 16.56 -7.07 -1.64
CA VAL A 115 15.96 -6.72 -2.94
C VAL A 115 16.43 -5.34 -3.41
N ARG A 116 16.45 -5.13 -4.73
CA ARG A 116 16.73 -3.80 -5.31
C ARG A 116 15.46 -2.99 -5.38
N VAL A 117 15.45 -1.78 -4.83
CA VAL A 117 14.31 -0.87 -4.88
C VAL A 117 14.67 0.35 -5.71
N ALA A 118 13.86 0.67 -6.72
CA ALA A 118 14.05 1.84 -7.56
C ALA A 118 12.73 2.57 -7.80
N VAL A 119 12.86 3.81 -8.28
CA VAL A 119 11.73 4.65 -8.67
C VAL A 119 11.94 5.27 -10.04
N CYS A 120 10.90 5.23 -10.86
CA CYS A 120 10.90 5.84 -12.19
C CYS A 120 9.47 6.12 -12.68
N GLU A 121 9.23 7.29 -13.30
CA GLU A 121 7.93 7.59 -13.90
C GLU A 121 7.63 6.70 -15.10
N SER A 122 8.65 6.36 -15.90
CA SER A 122 8.53 5.40 -17.00
C SER A 122 8.91 4.02 -16.51
N ARG A 123 7.94 3.11 -16.38
CA ARG A 123 8.22 1.77 -15.86
C ARG A 123 9.10 0.99 -16.81
N CYS A 124 8.93 1.18 -18.13
CA CYS A 124 9.79 0.50 -19.10
C CYS A 124 11.25 0.92 -18.94
N LYS A 125 11.53 2.23 -18.87
CA LYS A 125 12.89 2.74 -18.66
C LYS A 125 13.45 2.30 -17.30
N GLY A 126 12.62 2.30 -16.26
CA GLY A 126 13.05 1.88 -14.93
C GLY A 126 13.40 0.39 -14.84
N ILE A 127 12.68 -0.46 -15.58
CA ILE A 127 13.03 -1.88 -15.69
C ILE A 127 14.34 -2.05 -16.46
N ASP A 128 14.52 -1.35 -17.59
CA ASP A 128 15.77 -1.39 -18.35
C ASP A 128 16.98 -1.04 -17.48
N GLU A 129 16.89 0.07 -16.73
CA GLU A 129 17.97 0.51 -15.84
C GLU A 129 18.20 -0.45 -14.66
N LEU A 130 17.15 -1.03 -14.08
CA LEU A 130 17.27 -2.05 -13.03
C LEU A 130 18.06 -3.27 -13.54
N LEU A 131 17.66 -3.81 -14.69
CA LEU A 131 18.31 -4.99 -15.28
C LEU A 131 19.73 -4.69 -15.77
N ARG A 132 20.00 -3.45 -16.20
CA ARG A 132 21.35 -3.01 -16.56
C ARG A 132 22.27 -2.93 -15.33
N ILE A 133 21.76 -2.43 -14.21
CA ILE A 133 22.55 -2.27 -12.97
C ILE A 133 22.71 -3.60 -12.23
N ASP A 134 21.68 -4.44 -12.27
CA ASP A 134 21.68 -5.75 -11.62
C ASP A 134 21.14 -6.83 -12.58
N PRO A 135 22.02 -7.41 -13.41
CA PRO A 135 21.64 -8.45 -14.36
C PRO A 135 21.20 -9.76 -13.71
N MET A 136 21.40 -9.92 -12.40
CA MET A 136 20.96 -11.11 -11.66
C MET A 136 19.46 -11.08 -11.36
N ILE A 137 18.80 -9.91 -11.48
CA ILE A 137 17.37 -9.80 -11.24
C ILE A 137 16.62 -10.73 -12.20
N ASP A 138 15.86 -11.65 -11.63
CA ASP A 138 15.06 -12.65 -12.34
C ASP A 138 13.54 -12.46 -12.12
N LEU A 139 13.15 -11.46 -11.31
CA LEU A 139 11.75 -11.10 -11.08
C LEU A 139 11.61 -9.59 -10.81
N ILE A 140 10.70 -8.95 -11.53
CA ILE A 140 10.35 -7.53 -11.30
C ILE A 140 8.98 -7.43 -10.64
N LEU A 141 8.91 -6.68 -9.54
CA LEU A 141 7.66 -6.27 -8.89
C LEU A 141 7.38 -4.79 -9.17
N LEU A 142 6.25 -4.49 -9.79
CA LEU A 142 5.80 -3.12 -10.02
C LEU A 142 4.76 -2.70 -8.99
N ASP A 143 5.11 -1.73 -8.16
CA ASP A 143 4.23 -1.16 -7.13
C ASP A 143 3.38 0.00 -7.70
N ASP A 144 2.07 -0.08 -7.50
CA ASP A 144 1.04 0.83 -8.04
C ASP A 144 1.11 1.05 -9.56
N ALA A 145 1.20 -0.04 -10.33
CA ALA A 145 1.43 0.03 -11.77
C ALA A 145 0.29 -0.52 -12.66
N PHE A 146 -0.90 -0.80 -12.09
CA PHE A 146 -2.01 -1.39 -12.87
C PHE A 146 -2.50 -0.53 -14.04
N GLN A 147 -2.41 0.80 -13.91
CA GLN A 147 -2.70 1.77 -14.99
C GLN A 147 -1.57 1.86 -16.04
N HIS A 148 -0.39 1.33 -15.73
CA HIS A 148 0.82 1.46 -16.56
C HIS A 148 0.90 0.35 -17.62
N ARG A 149 -0.11 0.33 -18.50
CA ARG A 149 -0.30 -0.66 -19.57
C ARG A 149 0.83 -0.75 -20.61
N TYR A 150 1.82 0.14 -20.58
CA TYR A 150 3.00 0.05 -21.45
C TYR A 150 3.92 -1.12 -21.10
N VAL A 151 3.80 -1.68 -19.89
CA VAL A 151 4.48 -2.92 -19.51
C VAL A 151 3.46 -4.04 -19.55
N ALA A 152 3.75 -5.11 -20.29
CA ALA A 152 2.94 -6.32 -20.30
C ALA A 152 3.34 -7.19 -19.09
N PRO A 153 2.47 -7.34 -18.07
CA PRO A 153 2.78 -8.15 -16.92
C PRO A 153 2.69 -9.65 -17.25
N LYS A 154 3.49 -10.44 -16.54
CA LYS A 154 3.33 -11.89 -16.45
C LYS A 154 2.17 -12.27 -15.53
N ALA A 155 1.99 -11.48 -14.46
CA ALA A 155 0.86 -11.58 -13.55
C ALA A 155 0.43 -10.19 -13.09
N ALA A 156 -0.87 -9.92 -13.08
CA ALA A 156 -1.46 -8.68 -12.61
C ALA A 156 -2.38 -8.91 -11.41
N ILE A 157 -2.03 -8.29 -10.29
CA ILE A 157 -2.75 -8.35 -9.02
C ILE A 157 -3.44 -7.01 -8.77
N VAL A 158 -4.77 -7.04 -8.60
CA VAL A 158 -5.57 -5.85 -8.33
C VAL A 158 -6.18 -5.91 -6.94
N LEU A 159 -5.97 -4.85 -6.16
CA LEU A 159 -6.53 -4.68 -4.83
C LEU A 159 -7.86 -3.92 -4.89
N THR A 160 -8.86 -4.43 -4.20
CA THR A 160 -10.17 -3.79 -3.97
C THR A 160 -10.47 -3.81 -2.47
N GLU A 161 -11.07 -2.75 -1.91
CA GLU A 161 -11.30 -2.66 -0.46
C GLU A 161 -12.67 -3.25 -0.09
N TRP A 162 -12.74 -4.08 0.95
CA TRP A 162 -13.98 -4.70 1.45
C TRP A 162 -15.10 -3.69 1.70
N SER A 163 -14.81 -2.65 2.50
CA SER A 163 -15.83 -1.67 2.93
C SER A 163 -16.23 -0.68 1.83
N ARG A 164 -15.54 -0.72 0.70
CA ARG A 164 -15.51 0.33 -0.30
C ARG A 164 -15.25 -0.28 -1.69
N PRO A 165 -16.04 -1.28 -2.09
CA PRO A 165 -15.76 -2.09 -3.26
C PRO A 165 -15.94 -1.29 -4.54
N VAL A 166 -15.20 -1.70 -5.57
CA VAL A 166 -15.15 -1.03 -6.87
C VAL A 166 -16.47 -1.04 -7.65
N TYR A 167 -17.38 -1.98 -7.36
CA TYR A 167 -18.70 -2.05 -7.99
C TYR A 167 -19.73 -1.08 -7.37
N ASN A 168 -19.40 -0.44 -6.24
CA ASN A 168 -20.25 0.56 -5.57
C ASN A 168 -19.55 1.93 -5.53
N ASP A 169 -18.82 2.29 -6.59
CA ASP A 169 -18.06 3.54 -6.67
C ASP A 169 -18.11 4.12 -8.09
N ASP A 170 -17.85 5.41 -8.19
CA ASP A 170 -17.90 6.16 -9.43
C ASP A 170 -16.48 6.51 -9.92
N LEU A 171 -16.37 6.81 -11.21
CA LEU A 171 -15.14 7.36 -11.78
C LEU A 171 -14.84 8.75 -11.20
N MET A 172 -13.55 9.04 -11.02
CA MET A 172 -13.11 10.38 -10.64
C MET A 172 -13.60 11.44 -11.63
N PRO A 173 -13.92 12.67 -11.18
CA PRO A 173 -13.82 13.14 -9.80
C PRO A 173 -15.08 12.86 -8.94
N LEU A 174 -16.12 12.21 -9.49
CA LEU A 174 -17.36 11.93 -8.76
C LEU A 174 -17.16 10.89 -7.65
N GLY A 175 -16.43 9.82 -7.97
CA GLY A 175 -16.02 8.80 -7.01
C GLY A 175 -14.51 8.64 -6.97
N ARG A 176 -14.04 7.47 -6.54
CA ARG A 176 -12.61 7.20 -6.37
C ARG A 176 -12.01 6.40 -7.51
N LEU A 177 -12.79 5.88 -8.45
CA LEU A 177 -12.26 5.00 -9.48
C LEU A 177 -11.37 5.78 -10.48
N ARG A 178 -10.14 5.30 -10.66
CA ARG A 178 -9.19 5.71 -11.71
C ARG A 178 -9.53 5.08 -13.06
N GLU A 179 -10.13 3.90 -13.01
CA GLU A 179 -10.55 3.12 -14.18
C GLU A 179 -11.91 2.47 -13.91
N PRO A 180 -12.73 2.21 -14.94
CA PRO A 180 -14.01 1.54 -14.76
C PRO A 180 -13.80 0.13 -14.19
N GLN A 181 -14.83 -0.42 -13.54
CA GLN A 181 -14.78 -1.79 -13.01
C GLN A 181 -14.34 -2.83 -14.05
N SER A 182 -14.69 -2.65 -15.33
CA SER A 182 -14.26 -3.55 -16.41
C SER A 182 -12.73 -3.65 -16.56
N ALA A 183 -11.96 -2.71 -15.99
CA ALA A 183 -10.50 -2.83 -15.94
C ALA A 183 -10.04 -4.04 -15.12
N LEU A 184 -10.85 -4.56 -14.18
CA LEU A 184 -10.54 -5.79 -13.44
C LEU A 184 -10.34 -7.00 -14.36
N LEU A 185 -10.97 -7.02 -15.55
CA LEU A 185 -10.81 -8.10 -16.52
C LEU A 185 -9.38 -8.23 -17.05
N ARG A 186 -8.53 -7.21 -16.85
CA ARG A 186 -7.09 -7.23 -17.17
C ARG A 186 -6.21 -7.85 -16.08
N SER A 187 -6.80 -8.26 -14.95
CA SER A 187 -6.06 -8.85 -13.84
C SER A 187 -6.12 -10.37 -13.87
N ASP A 188 -5.13 -11.04 -13.30
CA ASP A 188 -5.16 -12.48 -13.07
C ASP A 188 -5.71 -12.79 -11.69
N ILE A 189 -5.37 -11.93 -10.72
CA ILE A 189 -5.75 -12.05 -9.32
C ILE A 189 -6.40 -10.76 -8.83
N VAL A 190 -7.55 -10.88 -8.18
CA VAL A 190 -8.18 -9.79 -7.41
C VAL A 190 -8.06 -10.11 -5.93
N VAL A 191 -7.55 -9.16 -5.13
CA VAL A 191 -7.50 -9.30 -3.67
C VAL A 191 -8.44 -8.29 -3.03
N VAL A 192 -9.42 -8.80 -2.29
CA VAL A 192 -10.32 -8.02 -1.45
C VAL A 192 -9.63 -7.77 -0.12
N THR A 193 -9.18 -6.54 0.09
CA THR A 193 -8.36 -6.13 1.24
C THR A 193 -9.20 -5.58 2.38
N LYS A 194 -8.60 -5.52 3.57
CA LYS A 194 -9.23 -5.00 4.80
C LYS A 194 -10.54 -5.71 5.14
N CYS A 195 -10.57 -7.00 4.87
CA CYS A 195 -11.68 -7.83 5.28
C CYS A 195 -11.83 -7.82 6.81
N PRO A 196 -13.07 -7.90 7.33
CA PRO A 196 -13.27 -8.21 8.73
C PRO A 196 -12.68 -9.60 9.04
N ARG A 197 -12.35 -9.85 10.32
CA ARG A 197 -11.81 -11.14 10.77
C ARG A 197 -12.72 -12.31 10.42
N GLU A 198 -14.03 -12.07 10.51
CA GLU A 198 -15.06 -13.04 10.16
C GLU A 198 -15.86 -12.53 8.96
N ILE A 199 -15.93 -13.35 7.91
CA ILE A 199 -16.74 -13.09 6.72
C ILE A 199 -17.75 -14.23 6.53
N ARG A 200 -19.01 -13.88 6.30
CA ARG A 200 -20.07 -14.86 6.01
C ARG A 200 -19.94 -15.33 4.56
N SER A 201 -20.23 -16.61 4.31
CA SER A 201 -20.12 -17.19 2.96
C SER A 201 -21.03 -16.50 1.93
N LEU A 202 -22.17 -15.96 2.37
CA LEU A 202 -23.05 -15.15 1.52
C LEU A 202 -22.36 -13.87 1.04
N ASP A 203 -21.64 -13.17 1.92
CA ASP A 203 -20.94 -11.93 1.55
C ASP A 203 -19.82 -12.22 0.54
N VAL A 204 -19.11 -13.35 0.71
CA VAL A 204 -18.11 -13.83 -0.26
C VAL A 204 -18.75 -14.04 -1.63
N ARG A 205 -19.86 -14.78 -1.69
CA ARG A 205 -20.58 -15.06 -2.95
C ARG A 205 -21.06 -13.78 -3.64
N LEU A 206 -21.63 -12.84 -2.89
CA LEU A 206 -22.08 -11.55 -3.43
C LEU A 206 -20.91 -10.74 -4.02
N ILE A 207 -19.74 -10.78 -3.39
CA ILE A 207 -18.56 -10.11 -3.93
C ILE A 207 -18.11 -10.76 -5.23
N TYR A 208 -18.06 -12.09 -5.32
CA TYR A 208 -17.72 -12.78 -6.58
C TYR A 208 -18.66 -12.38 -7.72
N GLU A 209 -19.96 -12.39 -7.46
CA GLU A 209 -20.98 -12.04 -8.44
C GLU A 209 -20.84 -10.59 -8.90
N HIS A 210 -20.73 -9.65 -7.95
CA HIS A 210 -20.62 -8.24 -8.30
C HIS A 210 -19.30 -7.85 -8.95
N LEU A 211 -18.19 -8.55 -8.70
CA LEU A 211 -16.91 -8.25 -9.35
C LEU A 211 -16.96 -8.53 -10.86
N GLY A 212 -17.80 -9.47 -11.31
CA GLY A 212 -18.03 -9.76 -12.73
C GLY A 212 -16.77 -10.24 -13.46
N LEU A 213 -16.00 -11.13 -12.82
CA LEU A 213 -14.71 -11.63 -13.33
C LEU A 213 -14.89 -12.86 -14.22
N PHE A 214 -13.90 -13.13 -15.07
CA PHE A 214 -13.82 -14.39 -15.81
C PHE A 214 -13.52 -15.57 -14.88
N ALA A 215 -13.94 -16.78 -15.28
CA ALA A 215 -13.79 -18.00 -14.49
C ALA A 215 -12.34 -18.36 -14.15
N TYR A 216 -11.37 -17.94 -14.97
CA TYR A 216 -9.94 -18.17 -14.72
C TYR A 216 -9.37 -17.22 -13.67
N GLN A 217 -9.96 -16.04 -13.48
CA GLN A 217 -9.47 -15.05 -12.54
C GLN A 217 -9.75 -15.49 -11.10
N LYS A 218 -8.75 -15.37 -10.25
CA LYS A 218 -8.86 -15.80 -8.85
C LYS A 218 -9.15 -14.61 -7.96
N VAL A 219 -10.04 -14.79 -6.98
CA VAL A 219 -10.26 -13.78 -5.94
C VAL A 219 -9.80 -14.32 -4.61
N TYR A 220 -9.07 -13.48 -3.87
CA TYR A 220 -8.58 -13.77 -2.53
C TYR A 220 -9.07 -12.70 -1.57
N PHE A 221 -9.16 -13.05 -0.29
CA PHE A 221 -9.57 -12.15 0.77
C PHE A 221 -8.42 -12.00 1.76
N SER A 222 -8.09 -10.77 2.12
CA SER A 222 -7.03 -10.47 3.08
C SER A 222 -7.49 -9.49 4.15
N ASN A 223 -6.93 -9.63 5.34
CA ASN A 223 -7.06 -8.69 6.44
C ASN A 223 -5.67 -8.06 6.76
N TYR A 224 -5.63 -7.16 7.74
CA TYR A 224 -4.38 -6.74 8.35
C TYR A 224 -4.32 -7.21 9.80
N VAL A 225 -3.15 -7.72 10.16
CA VAL A 225 -2.75 -7.98 11.54
C VAL A 225 -1.66 -7.01 11.94
N TYR A 226 -1.73 -6.52 13.17
CA TYR A 226 -0.69 -5.67 13.74
C TYR A 226 0.42 -6.54 14.32
N GLY A 227 1.67 -6.17 14.05
CA GLY A 227 2.83 -6.76 14.71
C GLY A 227 3.08 -6.18 16.10
N GLY A 228 4.24 -6.51 16.67
CA GLY A 228 4.77 -5.85 17.86
C GLY A 228 5.23 -4.42 17.56
N LEU A 229 5.37 -3.59 18.61
CA LEU A 229 5.92 -2.25 18.47
C LEU A 229 7.36 -2.31 17.94
N VAL A 230 7.68 -1.38 17.03
CA VAL A 230 9.02 -1.21 16.49
C VAL A 230 9.46 0.23 16.73
N SER A 231 10.71 0.42 17.15
CA SER A 231 11.25 1.76 17.38
C SER A 231 11.34 2.54 16.07
N VAL A 232 10.93 3.82 16.10
CA VAL A 232 11.23 4.76 15.00
C VAL A 232 12.72 5.14 15.01
N PHE A 233 13.37 5.12 16.17
CA PHE A 233 14.77 5.45 16.39
C PHE A 233 15.47 4.29 17.12
N PRO A 234 15.93 3.25 16.39
CA PRO A 234 16.48 2.04 17.01
C PRO A 234 17.66 2.30 17.95
N ASP A 235 18.51 3.29 17.63
CA ASP A 235 19.71 3.63 18.40
C ASP A 235 19.41 4.30 19.77
N ASP A 236 18.19 4.81 19.95
CA ASP A 236 17.78 5.56 21.16
C ASP A 236 16.98 4.71 22.16
N VAL A 237 16.54 3.51 21.78
CA VAL A 237 15.64 2.68 22.61
C VAL A 237 16.41 1.74 23.52
N ARG A 238 16.03 1.73 24.81
CA ARG A 238 16.60 0.82 25.82
C ARG A 238 15.83 -0.51 25.94
N TYR A 239 14.51 -0.48 25.77
CA TYR A 239 13.64 -1.65 25.86
C TYR A 239 12.46 -1.50 24.91
N MET A 240 12.01 -2.61 24.31
CA MET A 240 10.80 -2.60 23.47
C MET A 240 9.58 -2.89 24.36
N PRO A 241 8.60 -1.98 24.44
CA PRO A 241 7.40 -2.23 25.22
C PRO A 241 6.52 -3.32 24.58
N ASP A 242 6.02 -4.24 25.41
CA ASP A 242 4.98 -5.18 25.03
C ASP A 242 3.61 -4.57 25.32
N LEU A 243 2.78 -4.40 24.29
CA LEU A 243 1.44 -3.85 24.40
C LEU A 243 0.57 -4.66 25.38
N ALA A 244 0.79 -5.98 25.48
CA ALA A 244 0.02 -6.85 26.37
C ALA A 244 0.32 -6.61 27.86
N MET A 245 1.47 -6.01 28.18
CA MET A 245 1.90 -5.73 29.55
C MET A 245 1.51 -4.33 30.03
N LEU A 246 0.89 -3.52 29.17
CA LEU A 246 0.49 -2.16 29.51
C LEU A 246 -0.74 -2.15 30.43
N GLY A 247 -0.64 -1.40 31.51
CA GLY A 247 -1.70 -1.21 32.50
C GLY A 247 -2.28 0.20 32.52
N GLU A 248 -3.18 0.45 33.48
CA GLU A 248 -3.87 1.75 33.63
C GLU A 248 -2.94 2.92 33.99
N ASP A 249 -1.76 2.61 34.51
CA ASP A 249 -0.68 3.57 34.79
C ASP A 249 0.18 3.88 33.57
N ASP A 250 -0.08 3.26 32.42
CA ASP A 250 0.63 3.54 31.18
C ASP A 250 -0.22 4.39 30.23
N SER A 251 0.48 5.07 29.33
CA SER A 251 -0.11 6.11 28.49
C SER A 251 0.42 6.04 27.06
N ILE A 252 -0.48 6.05 26.07
CA ILE A 252 -0.14 6.07 24.64
C ILE A 252 -0.67 7.34 23.97
N LEU A 253 0.22 8.12 23.37
CA LEU A 253 -0.11 9.17 22.43
C LEU A 253 -0.05 8.63 21.01
N ILE A 254 -1.21 8.50 20.37
CA ILE A 254 -1.28 8.13 18.96
C ILE A 254 -1.06 9.37 18.11
N VAL A 255 -0.03 9.34 17.26
CA VAL A 255 0.23 10.37 16.24
C VAL A 255 -0.07 9.77 14.88
N SER A 256 -0.95 10.39 14.09
CA SER A 256 -1.34 9.87 12.78
C SER A 256 -1.54 10.96 11.74
N GLY A 257 -0.90 10.78 10.58
CA GLY A 257 -1.05 11.57 9.35
C GLY A 257 -1.57 10.73 8.17
N ILE A 258 -2.37 9.69 8.45
CA ILE A 258 -3.07 8.88 7.44
C ILE A 258 -4.56 9.22 7.34
N ALA A 259 -5.17 8.95 6.17
CA ALA A 259 -6.58 9.22 5.89
C ALA A 259 -7.59 8.61 6.88
N ASN A 260 -7.31 7.44 7.46
CA ASN A 260 -8.21 6.79 8.42
C ASN A 260 -7.46 6.12 9.59
N PRO A 261 -7.27 6.83 10.72
CA PRO A 261 -6.61 6.27 11.91
C PRO A 261 -7.51 5.38 12.77
N LYS A 262 -8.81 5.28 12.48
CA LYS A 262 -9.76 4.57 13.37
C LYS A 262 -9.36 3.13 13.69
N PRO A 263 -8.85 2.30 12.75
CA PRO A 263 -8.41 0.95 13.06
C PRO A 263 -7.26 0.90 14.08
N LEU A 264 -6.25 1.76 13.90
CA LEU A 264 -5.11 1.87 14.83
C LEU A 264 -5.57 2.29 16.23
N VAL A 265 -6.42 3.33 16.30
CA VAL A 265 -6.96 3.81 17.57
C VAL A 265 -7.78 2.74 18.28
N ARG A 266 -8.61 1.99 17.55
CA ARG A 266 -9.40 0.90 18.14
C ARG A 266 -8.49 -0.22 18.65
N TYR A 267 -7.47 -0.59 17.88
CA TYR A 267 -6.52 -1.63 18.28
C TYR A 267 -5.79 -1.26 19.57
N LEU A 268 -5.22 -0.05 19.64
CA LEU A 268 -4.45 0.40 20.82
C LEU A 268 -5.32 0.63 22.06
N ARG A 269 -6.61 0.92 21.90
CA ARG A 269 -7.57 1.02 23.02
C ARG A 269 -7.98 -0.31 23.62
N ASN A 270 -7.67 -1.43 22.97
CA ASN A 270 -7.97 -2.75 23.52
C ASN A 270 -6.92 -3.21 24.56
N PHE A 271 -5.88 -2.41 24.81
CA PHE A 271 -4.87 -2.65 25.84
C PHE A 271 -5.11 -1.77 27.07
N GLY A 272 -4.44 -2.06 28.19
CA GLY A 272 -4.70 -1.39 29.47
C GLY A 272 -4.29 0.09 29.56
N ALA A 273 -3.52 0.60 28.60
CA ALA A 273 -3.02 1.97 28.61
C ALA A 273 -4.09 3.03 28.30
N LYS A 274 -3.92 4.23 28.89
CA LYS A 274 -4.71 5.42 28.56
C LYS A 274 -4.31 5.95 27.18
N VAL A 275 -5.27 6.13 26.28
CA VAL A 275 -5.00 6.50 24.87
C VAL A 275 -5.44 7.93 24.54
N ALA A 276 -4.48 8.78 24.17
CA ALA A 276 -4.70 10.08 23.55
C ALA A 276 -4.42 10.03 22.03
N VAL A 277 -5.01 10.92 21.23
CA VAL A 277 -4.83 10.91 19.76
C VAL A 277 -4.60 12.32 19.22
N LYS A 278 -3.51 12.50 18.47
CA LYS A 278 -3.26 13.64 17.59
C LYS A 278 -3.35 13.24 16.13
N ARG A 279 -4.30 13.86 15.43
CA ARG A 279 -4.60 13.59 14.02
C ARG A 279 -4.16 14.76 13.16
N TYR A 280 -3.50 14.43 12.06
CA TYR A 280 -3.07 15.34 11.02
C TYR A 280 -3.69 14.91 9.67
N PRO A 281 -3.70 15.79 8.65
CA PRO A 281 -4.15 15.45 7.30
C PRO A 281 -3.42 14.24 6.69
N ASP A 282 -4.03 13.61 5.70
CA ASP A 282 -3.36 12.52 4.96
C ASP A 282 -2.12 13.04 4.23
N HIS A 283 -1.04 12.27 4.29
CA HIS A 283 0.28 12.69 3.80
C HIS A 283 0.85 13.94 4.49
N HIS A 284 0.54 14.16 5.77
CA HIS A 284 1.09 15.29 6.52
C HIS A 284 2.61 15.25 6.60
N ASN A 285 3.25 16.38 6.28
CA ASN A 285 4.67 16.60 6.51
C ASN A 285 4.82 17.35 7.84
N PHE A 286 5.35 16.67 8.86
CA PHE A 286 5.41 17.20 10.22
C PHE A 286 6.39 18.39 10.31
N SER A 287 5.84 19.55 10.66
CA SER A 287 6.59 20.76 10.91
C SER A 287 7.16 20.80 12.33
N ARG A 288 8.09 21.74 12.58
CA ARG A 288 8.61 22.01 13.93
C ARG A 288 7.48 22.32 14.94
N ARG A 289 6.47 23.09 14.52
CA ARG A 289 5.30 23.41 15.38
C ARG A 289 4.50 22.16 15.73
N ASP A 290 4.32 21.25 14.77
CA ASP A 290 3.62 19.98 15.02
C ASP A 290 4.34 19.16 16.09
N PHE A 291 5.67 19.09 16.04
CA PHE A 291 6.45 18.39 17.05
C PHE A 291 6.44 19.07 18.42
N GLU A 292 6.40 20.40 18.46
CA GLU A 292 6.20 21.14 19.71
C GLU A 292 4.84 20.81 20.34
N ASP A 293 3.79 20.68 19.52
CA ASP A 293 2.45 20.28 19.97
C ASP A 293 2.39 18.81 20.42
N ILE A 294 3.06 17.91 19.71
CA ILE A 294 3.23 16.50 20.12
C ILE A 294 3.96 16.44 21.47
N ARG A 295 5.04 17.21 21.63
CA ARG A 295 5.81 17.28 22.88
C ARG A 295 4.97 17.80 24.04
N LYS A 296 4.19 18.86 23.83
CA LYS A 296 3.26 19.38 24.86
C LYS A 296 2.21 18.33 25.24
N ALA A 297 1.60 17.68 24.25
CA ALA A 297 0.62 16.63 24.50
C ALA A 297 1.23 15.46 25.29
N TYR A 298 2.42 15.01 24.92
CA TYR A 298 3.16 13.96 25.63
C TYR A 298 3.53 14.35 27.07
N GLY A 299 3.92 15.61 27.28
CA GLY A 299 4.22 16.16 28.61
C GLY A 299 3.01 16.20 29.54
N GLN A 300 1.82 16.45 29.00
CA GLN A 300 0.56 16.53 29.76
C GLN A 300 -0.07 15.17 30.08
N MET A 301 0.48 14.07 29.55
CA MET A 301 -0.02 12.73 29.86
C MET A 301 0.45 12.30 31.24
N ASN A 302 -0.48 11.70 31.99
CA ASN A 302 -0.22 11.04 33.27
C ASN A 302 0.20 9.59 33.05
N GLY A 303 0.95 9.02 33.99
CA GLY A 303 1.34 7.61 33.98
C GLY A 303 2.83 7.40 34.23
N ARG A 304 3.17 6.18 34.67
CA ARG A 304 4.54 5.75 34.92
C ARG A 304 5.34 5.64 33.63
N ASN A 305 4.77 4.97 32.62
CA ASN A 305 5.37 4.89 31.29
C ASN A 305 4.50 5.60 30.25
N LYS A 306 5.16 6.25 29.30
CA LYS A 306 4.53 7.02 28.25
C LYS A 306 5.14 6.65 26.91
N TYR A 307 4.29 6.47 25.91
CA TYR A 307 4.70 6.04 24.58
C TYR A 307 4.03 6.90 23.51
N ILE A 308 4.75 7.17 22.43
CA ILE A 308 4.21 7.73 21.21
C ILE A 308 4.11 6.57 20.22
N VAL A 309 2.92 6.29 19.71
CA VAL A 309 2.71 5.23 18.71
C VAL A 309 2.15 5.82 17.42
N THR A 310 2.76 5.48 16.29
CA THR A 310 2.37 5.97 14.97
C THR A 310 2.21 4.85 13.94
N THR A 311 1.85 5.19 12.70
CA THR A 311 1.81 4.26 11.57
C THR A 311 3.18 4.13 10.91
N GLU A 312 3.45 3.04 10.18
CA GLU A 312 4.71 2.89 9.42
C GLU A 312 4.96 4.05 8.45
N LYS A 313 3.91 4.52 7.78
CA LYS A 313 4.01 5.64 6.84
C LYS A 313 4.43 6.94 7.53
N ASP A 314 3.88 7.21 8.70
CA ASP A 314 4.20 8.40 9.48
C ASP A 314 5.58 8.26 10.14
N ALA A 315 5.95 7.05 10.57
CA ALA A 315 7.27 6.73 11.13
C ALA A 315 8.39 7.09 10.16
N VAL A 316 8.24 6.78 8.86
CA VAL A 316 9.19 7.16 7.81
C VAL A 316 9.43 8.67 7.80
N ARG A 317 8.38 9.48 7.90
CA ARG A 317 8.49 10.96 7.90
C ARG A 317 9.06 11.49 9.20
N ILE A 318 8.69 10.88 10.32
CA ILE A 318 9.20 11.23 11.65
C ILE A 318 10.70 10.94 11.75
N ALA A 319 11.14 9.75 11.35
CA ALA A 319 12.53 9.33 11.38
C ALA A 319 13.44 10.22 10.53
N ASN A 320 12.92 10.74 9.41
CA ASN A 320 13.65 11.61 8.49
C ASN A 320 13.44 13.11 8.77
N SER A 321 12.83 13.48 9.90
CA SER A 321 12.64 14.88 10.26
C SER A 321 13.78 15.42 11.14
N PRO A 322 14.43 16.53 10.75
CA PRO A 322 15.46 17.17 11.59
C PRO A 322 14.86 17.88 12.82
N TYR A 323 13.54 18.01 12.89
CA TYR A 323 12.85 18.74 13.95
C TYR A 323 12.28 17.82 15.04
N TYR A 324 12.50 16.50 14.95
CA TYR A 324 11.98 15.57 15.94
C TYR A 324 12.67 15.76 17.30
N PRO A 325 11.94 15.97 18.41
CA PRO A 325 12.55 16.23 19.72
C PRO A 325 13.34 15.02 20.21
N HIS A 326 14.62 15.22 20.52
CA HIS A 326 15.53 14.13 20.93
C HIS A 326 15.04 13.38 22.16
N GLU A 327 14.45 14.09 23.12
CA GLU A 327 13.91 13.53 24.36
C GLU A 327 12.72 12.57 24.14
N LEU A 328 12.08 12.61 22.97
CA LEU A 328 10.95 11.74 22.65
C LEU A 328 11.38 10.47 21.89
N LYS A 329 12.59 10.43 21.32
CA LYS A 329 13.04 9.34 20.42
C LYS A 329 12.92 7.96 21.07
N ALA A 330 13.43 7.83 22.30
CA ALA A 330 13.40 6.59 23.07
C ALA A 330 11.98 6.09 23.41
N SER A 331 10.97 6.97 23.31
CA SER A 331 9.57 6.67 23.61
C SER A 331 8.70 6.58 22.35
N THR A 332 9.30 6.56 21.16
CA THR A 332 8.57 6.69 19.89
C THR A 332 8.65 5.43 19.05
N PHE A 333 7.49 4.85 18.82
CA PHE A 333 7.31 3.56 18.18
C PHE A 333 6.31 3.67 17.03
N TYR A 334 6.38 2.72 16.12
CA TYR A 334 5.37 2.50 15.11
C TYR A 334 4.83 1.08 15.20
N LEU A 335 3.61 0.92 14.72
CA LEU A 335 2.94 -0.36 14.73
C LEU A 335 2.86 -0.92 13.30
N PRO A 336 3.69 -1.92 12.95
CA PRO A 336 3.69 -2.48 11.62
C PRO A 336 2.42 -3.27 11.34
N ILE A 337 2.00 -3.27 10.08
CA ILE A 337 0.91 -4.13 9.60
C ILE A 337 1.45 -5.22 8.69
N LYS A 338 0.92 -6.44 8.85
CA LYS A 338 1.16 -7.55 7.93
C LYS A 338 -0.14 -7.95 7.27
N VAL A 339 -0.03 -8.40 6.02
CA VAL A 339 -1.14 -9.00 5.28
C VAL A 339 -1.30 -10.45 5.74
N GLU A 340 -2.52 -10.83 6.05
CA GLU A 340 -2.91 -12.23 6.28
C GLU A 340 -4.06 -12.57 5.33
N PHE A 341 -3.89 -13.63 4.54
CA PHE A 341 -4.92 -14.15 3.66
C PHE A 341 -5.86 -15.09 4.42
N LEU A 342 -7.13 -15.12 4.02
CA LEU A 342 -8.16 -15.93 4.67
C LEU A 342 -8.35 -17.26 3.90
N PRO A 343 -7.70 -18.37 4.31
CA PRO A 343 -7.63 -19.61 3.51
C PRO A 343 -8.98 -20.32 3.38
N HIS A 344 -9.89 -20.17 4.36
CA HIS A 344 -11.19 -20.86 4.39
C HIS A 344 -12.32 -20.12 3.65
N LYS A 345 -12.00 -19.06 2.92
CA LYS A 345 -12.98 -18.22 2.21
C LYS A 345 -12.75 -18.17 0.71
N MET A 346 -12.06 -19.20 0.22
CA MET A 346 -11.76 -19.40 -1.20
C MET A 346 -12.86 -20.23 -1.88
N PRO A 347 -13.11 -20.05 -3.19
CA PRO A 347 -13.91 -20.96 -3.98
C PRO A 347 -13.28 -22.34 -3.92
N LEU A 348 -14.11 -23.37 -3.90
CA LEU A 348 -13.67 -24.76 -3.97
C LEU A 348 -12.69 -24.96 -5.14
N GLY A 349 -11.53 -25.55 -4.86
CA GLY A 349 -10.51 -25.84 -5.87
C GLY A 349 -9.51 -24.72 -6.17
N CYS A 350 -9.46 -23.65 -5.38
CA CYS A 350 -8.36 -22.67 -5.49
C CYS A 350 -7.17 -23.06 -4.60
N ASP A 351 -5.98 -22.98 -5.19
CA ASP A 351 -4.71 -23.07 -4.46
C ASP A 351 -4.48 -21.86 -3.56
N SER A 352 -3.50 -21.93 -2.64
CA SER A 352 -3.10 -20.76 -1.87
C SER A 352 -2.62 -19.62 -2.78
N PHE A 353 -2.72 -18.37 -2.31
CA PHE A 353 -2.30 -17.19 -3.06
C PHE A 353 -0.88 -17.32 -3.59
N GLU A 354 0.02 -17.87 -2.75
CA GLU A 354 1.40 -18.13 -3.11
C GLU A 354 1.54 -19.09 -4.29
N LYS A 355 0.86 -20.24 -4.23
CA LYS A 355 0.92 -21.27 -5.27
C LYS A 355 0.39 -20.74 -6.59
N GLU A 356 -0.73 -20.02 -6.58
CA GLU A 356 -1.28 -19.41 -7.79
C GLU A 356 -0.33 -18.36 -8.38
N LEU A 357 0.24 -17.48 -7.56
CA LEU A 357 1.17 -16.47 -8.07
C LEU A 357 2.44 -17.10 -8.64
N ARG A 358 3.03 -18.10 -7.96
CA ARG A 358 4.18 -18.85 -8.49
C ARG A 358 3.83 -19.57 -9.79
N SER A 359 2.64 -20.15 -9.89
CA SER A 359 2.14 -20.76 -11.13
C SER A 359 2.12 -19.74 -12.27
N LEU A 360 1.52 -18.56 -12.06
CA LEU A 360 1.46 -17.50 -13.07
C LEU A 360 2.85 -17.03 -13.52
N ILE A 361 3.77 -16.84 -12.57
CA ILE A 361 5.17 -16.44 -12.86
C ILE A 361 5.86 -17.50 -13.75
N ASN A 362 5.68 -18.78 -13.43
CA ASN A 362 6.40 -19.89 -14.07
C ASN A 362 5.70 -20.46 -15.32
N ARG A 363 4.46 -20.05 -15.63
CA ARG A 363 3.77 -20.49 -16.86
C ARG A 363 4.66 -20.17 -18.06
N GLN A 364 4.96 -21.14 -18.92
CA GLN A 364 5.62 -20.82 -20.18
C GLN A 364 4.70 -19.91 -21.00
N THR A 365 5.25 -18.85 -21.58
CA THR A 365 4.51 -18.04 -22.54
C THR A 365 4.43 -18.87 -23.81
N ASP A 366 3.27 -19.45 -24.11
CA ASP A 366 3.04 -20.04 -25.42
C ASP A 366 3.32 -18.95 -26.45
N ASN A 367 4.36 -19.16 -27.25
CA ASN A 367 4.70 -18.32 -28.38
C ASN A 367 3.59 -18.54 -29.43
N GLY A 368 2.55 -17.71 -29.37
CA GLY A 368 1.58 -17.54 -30.44
C GLY A 368 2.10 -16.61 -31.52
#